data_AF-A0AA39WR99-F1
#
_entry.id   AF-A0AA39WR99-F1
#
_cell.length_a   1.000
_cell.length_b   1.000
_cell.length_c   1.000
_cell.angle_alpha   90.00
_cell.angle_beta   90.00
_cell.angle_gamma   90.00
#
_symmetry.space_group_name_H-M   'P 1'
#
loop_
_entity.id
_entity.type
_entity.pdbx_description
1 polymer ?
#
loop_
_entity_poly.entity_id
_entity_poly.type
_entity_poly.pdbx_seq_one_letter_code
_entity_poly.pdbx_strand_id
1 'polypeptide(L)'
;MKTLPALTSLPTRHPQSCASLSLPLLTLLNSILPRPPALTLSIGSGPGLLEAAFLQQYPERGAAPTSFYGVEVVTAPASPPVNRFLPEQNSLVVSGTWAVAGEAEEAEGLVFVYPRQSGLVARYLGVGKMVTVVVWIGPRCEEESGRKGWMTASGKSVAFFLP
;
A
#
# COMPACT_ATOMS: atom_id res chain seq x y z
N MET A 1 -4.33 17.71 9.96
CA MET A 1 -3.66 17.00 8.85
C MET A 1 -2.65 17.93 8.21
N LYS A 2 -1.48 17.43 7.78
CA LYS A 2 -0.47 18.26 7.08
C LYS A 2 -0.89 18.53 5.63
N THR A 3 -0.45 19.66 5.07
CA THR A 3 -0.66 20.00 3.66
C THR A 3 0.00 18.98 2.75
N LEU A 4 -0.75 18.48 1.76
CA LEU A 4 -0.25 17.55 0.75
C LEU A 4 0.48 18.31 -0.37
N PRO A 5 1.56 17.75 -0.93
CA PRO A 5 2.28 18.35 -2.04
C PRO A 5 1.41 18.33 -3.32
N ALA A 6 1.53 19.37 -4.15
CA ALA A 6 0.95 19.35 -5.48
C ALA A 6 1.70 18.33 -6.36
N LEU A 7 0.99 17.33 -6.87
CA LEU A 7 1.58 16.31 -7.75
C LEU A 7 1.54 16.76 -9.20
N THR A 8 2.54 16.33 -9.97
CA THR A 8 2.65 16.59 -11.42
C THR A 8 2.62 15.29 -12.21
N SER A 9 2.76 15.38 -13.54
CA SER A 9 2.94 14.20 -14.40
C SER A 9 4.31 13.53 -14.23
N LEU A 10 5.30 14.21 -13.65
CA LEU A 10 6.65 13.67 -13.46
C LEU A 10 6.81 13.07 -12.04
N PRO A 11 7.35 11.84 -11.92
CA PRO A 11 7.69 11.25 -10.63
C PRO A 11 8.64 12.13 -9.83
N THR A 12 8.22 12.51 -8.61
CA THR A 12 8.99 13.38 -7.72
C THR A 12 9.23 12.67 -6.39
N ARG A 13 10.47 12.66 -5.90
CA ARG A 13 10.79 12.11 -4.58
C ARG A 13 10.34 13.06 -3.48
N HIS A 14 9.71 12.50 -2.45
CA HIS A 14 9.35 13.23 -1.25
C HIS A 14 10.02 12.58 -0.03
N PRO A 15 10.63 13.33 0.90
CA PRO A 15 11.27 12.76 2.08
C PRO A 15 10.34 11.92 2.98
N GLN A 16 9.02 12.07 2.80
CA GLN A 16 7.99 11.39 3.59
C GLN A 16 7.27 10.27 2.83
N SER A 17 7.76 9.87 1.66
CA SER A 17 7.28 8.70 0.93
C SER A 17 8.47 7.93 0.35
N CYS A 18 8.40 6.60 0.41
CA CYS A 18 9.37 5.75 -0.27
C CYS A 18 9.14 5.68 -1.78
N ALA A 19 7.96 6.08 -2.26
CA ALA A 19 7.61 6.14 -3.67
C ALA A 19 7.88 7.54 -4.25
N SER A 20 8.35 7.59 -5.49
CA SER A 20 8.29 8.81 -6.28
C SER A 20 6.81 9.07 -6.64
N LEU A 21 6.25 10.18 -6.20
CA LEU A 21 4.82 10.47 -6.38
C LEU A 21 4.57 11.22 -7.68
N SER A 22 3.48 10.88 -8.35
CA SER A 22 3.02 11.54 -9.58
C SER A 22 1.54 11.24 -9.84
N LEU A 23 0.89 12.06 -10.65
CA LEU A 23 -0.50 11.84 -11.08
C LEU A 23 -0.67 10.53 -11.88
N PRO A 24 0.23 10.14 -12.79
CA PRO A 24 0.16 8.84 -13.46
C PRO A 24 0.19 7.65 -12.49
N LEU A 25 1.03 7.69 -11.45
CA LEU A 25 1.05 6.63 -10.43
C LEU A 25 -0.32 6.50 -9.76
N LEU A 26 -0.91 7.61 -9.29
CA LEU A 26 -2.21 7.58 -8.63
C LEU A 26 -3.32 7.12 -9.58
N THR A 27 -3.30 7.58 -10.84
CA THR A 27 -4.27 7.17 -11.87
C THR A 27 -4.23 5.68 -12.12
N LEU A 28 -3.03 5.12 -12.15
CA LEU A 28 -2.80 3.72 -12.39
C LEU A 28 -3.24 2.86 -11.22
N LEU A 29 -2.88 3.25 -9.98
CA LEU A 29 -3.43 2.63 -8.77
C LEU A 29 -4.96 2.64 -8.80
N ASN A 30 -5.57 3.77 -9.17
CA ASN A 30 -7.02 3.85 -9.31
C ASN A 30 -7.56 2.91 -10.41
N SER A 31 -6.86 2.71 -11.52
CA SER A 31 -7.34 1.84 -12.59
C SER A 31 -7.31 0.35 -12.24
N ILE A 32 -6.36 -0.07 -11.39
CA ILE A 32 -6.12 -1.49 -11.10
C ILE A 32 -6.69 -1.94 -9.75
N LEU A 33 -6.80 -1.05 -8.77
CA LEU A 33 -7.24 -1.44 -7.43
C LEU A 33 -8.75 -1.71 -7.39
N PRO A 34 -9.19 -2.76 -6.66
CA PRO A 34 -10.59 -3.07 -6.45
C PRO A 34 -11.39 -1.84 -6.01
N ARG A 35 -12.58 -1.65 -6.60
CA ARG A 35 -13.45 -0.51 -6.29
C ARG A 35 -14.18 -0.75 -4.97
N PRO A 36 -14.44 0.29 -4.16
CA PRO A 36 -15.33 0.15 -2.99
C PRO A 36 -16.65 -0.55 -3.36
N PRO A 37 -17.18 -1.44 -2.51
CA PRO A 37 -16.81 -1.64 -1.10
C PRO A 37 -15.62 -2.58 -0.86
N ALA A 38 -14.96 -3.08 -1.91
CA ALA A 38 -13.81 -3.97 -1.78
C ALA A 38 -12.68 -3.32 -0.97
N LEU A 39 -12.13 -4.04 0.00
CA LEU A 39 -11.09 -3.55 0.88
C LEU A 39 -9.71 -3.57 0.19
N THR A 40 -9.00 -2.45 0.27
CA THR A 40 -7.59 -2.35 -0.08
C THR A 40 -6.72 -2.00 1.14
N LEU A 41 -5.61 -2.72 1.31
CA LEU A 41 -4.57 -2.41 2.29
C LEU A 41 -3.31 -1.87 1.60
N SER A 42 -2.76 -0.76 2.11
CA SER A 42 -1.44 -0.23 1.74
C SER A 42 -0.43 -0.53 2.83
N ILE A 43 0.37 -1.58 2.64
CA ILE A 43 1.34 -2.12 3.59
C ILE A 43 2.65 -1.33 3.50
N GLY A 44 3.12 -0.84 4.64
CA GLY A 44 4.31 0.03 4.71
C GLY A 44 3.98 1.47 4.40
N SER A 45 2.80 1.95 4.83
CA SER A 45 2.31 3.30 4.51
C SER A 45 3.20 4.42 5.07
N GLY A 46 4.06 4.13 6.05
CA GLY A 46 4.98 5.07 6.65
C GLY A 46 4.24 6.31 7.15
N PRO A 47 4.68 7.52 6.76
CA PRO A 47 3.97 8.76 7.10
C PRO A 47 2.55 8.91 6.50
N GLY A 48 2.14 8.02 5.59
CA GLY A 48 0.81 8.04 4.96
C GLY A 48 0.71 8.99 3.75
N LEU A 49 1.83 9.47 3.20
CA LEU A 49 1.81 10.50 2.16
C LEU A 49 1.23 10.00 0.84
N LEU A 50 1.58 8.78 0.41
CA LEU A 50 1.07 8.20 -0.82
C LEU A 50 -0.46 8.01 -0.73
N GLU A 51 -0.90 7.45 0.38
CA GLU A 51 -2.28 7.09 0.63
C GLU A 51 -3.16 8.33 0.79
N ALA A 52 -2.70 9.33 1.52
CA ALA A 52 -3.41 10.59 1.66
C ALA A 52 -3.52 11.33 0.32
N ALA A 53 -2.47 11.33 -0.50
CA ALA A 53 -2.53 11.90 -1.86
C ALA A 53 -3.50 11.10 -2.76
N PHE A 54 -3.51 9.77 -2.64
CA PHE A 54 -4.44 8.90 -3.36
C PHE A 54 -5.89 9.18 -3.00
N LEU A 55 -6.23 9.26 -1.71
CA LEU A 55 -7.57 9.57 -1.24
C LEU A 55 -8.00 11.02 -1.53
N GLN A 56 -7.06 11.97 -1.56
CA GLN A 56 -7.36 13.33 -1.99
C GLN A 56 -7.73 13.39 -3.48
N GLN A 57 -7.00 12.66 -4.32
CA GLN A 57 -7.24 12.61 -5.76
C GLN A 57 -8.50 11.80 -6.12
N TYR A 58 -8.79 10.74 -5.36
CA TYR A 58 -9.93 9.85 -5.57
C TYR A 58 -10.75 9.68 -4.28
N PRO A 59 -11.52 10.70 -3.86
CA PRO A 59 -12.28 10.65 -2.61
C PRO A 59 -13.27 9.48 -2.53
N GLU A 60 -13.77 9.00 -3.67
CA GLU A 60 -14.67 7.85 -3.71
C GLU A 60 -14.03 6.58 -3.13
N ARG A 61 -12.69 6.48 -3.17
CA ARG A 61 -11.92 5.37 -2.60
C ARG A 61 -11.95 5.31 -1.07
N GLY A 62 -12.29 6.41 -0.42
CA GLY A 62 -12.49 6.48 1.03
C GLY A 62 -13.95 6.71 1.43
N ALA A 63 -14.88 6.74 0.48
CA ALA A 63 -16.28 7.09 0.72
C ALA A 63 -17.06 5.96 1.39
N ALA A 64 -16.73 4.70 1.07
CA ALA A 64 -17.24 3.57 1.83
C ALA A 64 -16.40 3.41 3.11
N PRO A 65 -17.04 3.25 4.28
CA PRO A 65 -16.32 2.82 5.48
C PRO A 65 -15.46 1.61 5.16
N THR A 66 -14.26 1.57 5.73
CA THR A 66 -13.39 0.38 5.70
C THR A 66 -12.90 -0.07 4.31
N SER A 67 -12.98 0.76 3.28
CA SER A 67 -12.55 0.38 1.92
C SER A 67 -11.06 0.60 1.62
N PHE A 68 -10.38 1.45 2.41
CA PHE A 68 -8.95 1.71 2.22
C PHE A 68 -8.24 2.02 3.54
N TYR A 69 -7.18 1.27 3.83
CA TYR A 69 -6.32 1.48 5.00
C TYR A 69 -4.84 1.53 4.63
N GLY A 70 -4.11 2.46 5.25
CA GLY A 70 -2.65 2.38 5.37
C GLY A 70 -2.27 1.54 6.58
N VAL A 71 -1.36 0.59 6.41
CA VAL A 71 -0.86 -0.29 7.47
C VAL A 71 0.60 0.05 7.74
N GLU A 72 0.90 0.41 8.99
CA GLU A 72 2.27 0.74 9.43
C GLU A 72 2.65 -0.01 10.71
N VAL A 73 3.95 -0.23 10.93
CA VAL A 73 4.43 -0.88 12.15
C VAL A 73 4.33 0.11 13.30
N VAL A 74 3.78 -0.34 14.43
CA VAL A 74 3.82 0.43 15.66
C VAL A 74 5.28 0.60 16.08
N THR A 75 5.72 1.84 16.22
CA THR A 75 7.01 2.16 16.83
C THR A 75 6.93 1.91 18.34
N ALA A 76 8.09 1.88 19.02
CA ALA A 76 8.14 1.63 20.47
C ALA A 76 7.08 2.44 21.25
N PRO A 77 6.52 1.94 22.38
CA PRO A 77 5.31 2.50 23.02
C PRO A 77 5.33 4.00 23.33
N ALA A 78 6.50 4.62 23.43
CA ALA A 78 6.70 6.05 23.69
C ALA A 78 7.07 6.89 22.43
N SER A 79 7.11 6.27 21.26
CA SER A 79 7.45 6.95 20.00
C SER A 79 6.22 7.61 19.38
N PRO A 80 6.37 8.81 18.79
CA PRO A 80 5.26 9.45 18.10
C PRO A 80 4.80 8.60 16.90
N PRO A 81 3.50 8.64 16.54
CA PRO A 81 3.00 7.93 15.37
C PRO A 81 3.79 8.29 14.11
N VAL A 82 4.10 7.26 13.32
CA VAL A 82 4.79 7.45 12.03
C VAL A 82 3.88 8.19 11.06
N ASN A 83 2.59 7.84 11.03
CA ASN A 83 1.58 8.47 10.20
C ASN A 83 1.42 9.97 10.54
N ARG A 84 1.41 10.81 9.50
CA ARG A 84 1.26 12.28 9.60
C ARG A 84 0.22 12.84 8.64
N PHE A 85 -0.19 12.07 7.64
CA PHE A 85 -1.01 12.53 6.53
C PHE A 85 -2.36 11.84 6.46
N LEU A 86 -2.41 10.53 6.74
CA LEU A 86 -3.67 9.80 6.71
C LEU A 86 -4.55 10.16 7.94
N PRO A 87 -5.87 10.28 7.75
CA PRO A 87 -6.81 10.28 8.87
C PRO A 87 -6.67 9.01 9.71
N GLU A 88 -6.90 9.12 11.02
CA GLU A 88 -6.76 8.00 11.97
C GLU A 88 -7.68 6.84 11.58
N GLN A 89 -8.89 7.12 11.10
CA GLN A 89 -9.85 6.12 10.65
C GLN A 89 -9.44 5.36 9.37
N ASN A 90 -8.36 5.78 8.70
CA ASN A 90 -7.78 5.11 7.54
C ASN A 90 -6.38 4.55 7.85
N SER A 91 -5.99 4.48 9.12
CA SER A 91 -4.69 4.00 9.56
C SER A 91 -4.85 2.76 10.45
N LEU A 92 -4.10 1.72 10.11
CA LEU A 92 -3.95 0.51 10.92
C LEU A 92 -2.51 0.38 11.38
N VAL A 93 -2.31 -0.23 12.55
CA VAL A 93 -0.98 -0.49 13.10
C VAL A 93 -0.77 -1.96 13.38
N VAL A 94 0.44 -2.46 13.13
CA VAL A 94 0.84 -3.84 13.42
C VAL A 94 2.06 -3.90 14.33
N SER A 95 2.17 -4.94 15.14
CA SER A 95 3.19 -5.06 16.21
C SER A 95 4.60 -5.41 15.73
N GLY A 96 4.84 -5.47 14.42
CA GLY A 96 6.18 -5.70 13.89
C GLY A 96 6.25 -5.74 12.37
N THR A 97 7.48 -5.68 11.86
CA THR A 97 7.79 -5.67 10.41
C THR A 97 7.22 -6.88 9.67
N TRP A 98 6.99 -8.00 10.37
CA TRP A 98 6.51 -9.26 9.81
C TRP A 98 5.07 -9.61 10.18
N ALA A 99 4.41 -8.70 10.91
CA ALA A 99 3.04 -8.88 11.33
C ALA A 99 2.09 -8.61 10.15
N VAL A 100 0.99 -9.35 10.13
CA VAL A 100 -0.06 -9.23 9.13
C VAL A 100 -1.26 -8.56 9.80
N ALA A 101 -1.81 -7.53 9.17
CA ALA A 101 -3.04 -6.91 9.63
C ALA A 101 -4.20 -7.92 9.59
N GLY A 102 -5.08 -7.92 10.59
CA GLY A 102 -6.20 -8.89 10.63
C GLY A 102 -7.15 -8.73 9.44
N GLU A 103 -7.29 -7.49 8.98
CA GLU A 103 -8.07 -7.08 7.81
C GLU A 103 -7.55 -7.68 6.50
N ALA A 104 -6.35 -8.26 6.48
CA ALA A 104 -5.79 -8.88 5.29
C ALA A 104 -6.59 -10.10 4.81
N GLU A 105 -7.36 -10.77 5.68
CA GLU A 105 -8.22 -11.89 5.29
C GLU A 105 -9.34 -11.48 4.33
N GLU A 106 -9.86 -10.27 4.51
CA GLU A 106 -10.98 -9.69 3.74
C GLU A 106 -10.50 -8.77 2.61
N ALA A 107 -9.21 -8.44 2.57
CA ALA A 107 -8.65 -7.57 1.56
C ALA A 107 -8.72 -8.21 0.16
N GLU A 108 -9.21 -7.43 -0.80
CA GLU A 108 -9.18 -7.77 -2.22
C GLU A 108 -7.99 -7.12 -2.94
N GLY A 109 -7.51 -5.99 -2.42
CA GLY A 109 -6.36 -5.26 -2.95
C GLY A 109 -5.25 -5.18 -1.91
N LEU A 110 -4.02 -5.50 -2.32
CA LEU A 110 -2.82 -5.27 -1.51
C LEU A 110 -1.85 -4.37 -2.25
N VAL A 111 -1.44 -3.27 -1.63
CA VAL A 111 -0.39 -2.38 -2.11
C VAL A 111 0.80 -2.50 -1.17
N PHE A 112 1.93 -2.99 -1.66
CA PHE A 112 3.16 -3.06 -0.88
C PHE A 112 4.05 -1.88 -1.23
N VAL A 113 4.25 -0.99 -0.26
CA VAL A 113 5.08 0.20 -0.38
C VAL A 113 6.46 -0.07 0.18
N TYR A 114 7.43 -0.10 -0.72
CA TYR A 114 8.84 -0.38 -0.49
C TYR A 114 9.12 -1.63 0.37
N PRO A 115 8.48 -2.78 0.09
CA PRO A 115 8.76 -4.02 0.83
C PRO A 115 10.23 -4.41 0.64
N ARG A 116 10.96 -4.49 1.75
CA ARG A 116 12.40 -4.86 1.72
C ARG A 116 12.62 -6.35 1.53
N GLN A 117 11.63 -7.18 1.84
CA GLN A 117 11.74 -8.63 1.83
C GLN A 117 10.46 -9.27 1.32
N SER A 118 10.61 -10.20 0.38
CA SER A 118 9.51 -10.89 -0.28
C SER A 118 8.69 -11.75 0.71
N GLY A 119 9.30 -12.29 1.77
CA GLY A 119 8.59 -13.10 2.76
C GLY A 119 7.38 -12.41 3.41
N LEU A 120 7.37 -11.08 3.52
CA LEU A 120 6.24 -10.34 4.11
C LEU A 120 5.00 -10.47 3.23
N VAL A 121 5.22 -10.27 1.93
CA VAL A 121 4.16 -10.32 0.92
C VAL A 121 3.54 -11.73 0.91
N ALA A 122 4.31 -12.78 1.27
CA ALA A 122 3.89 -14.18 1.19
C ALA A 122 3.01 -14.52 2.39
N ARG A 123 3.30 -13.91 3.54
CA ARG A 123 2.43 -13.99 4.73
C ARG A 123 1.08 -13.34 4.47
N TYR A 124 1.06 -12.15 3.87
CA TYR A 124 -0.19 -11.49 3.49
C TYR A 124 -0.99 -12.30 2.47
N LEU A 125 -0.34 -12.87 1.45
CA LEU A 125 -1.03 -13.75 0.50
C LEU A 125 -1.49 -15.08 1.11
N GLY A 126 -0.80 -15.59 2.12
CA GLY A 126 -1.18 -16.81 2.84
C GLY A 126 -2.50 -16.66 3.61
N VAL A 127 -2.84 -15.44 4.05
CA VAL A 127 -4.12 -15.15 4.73
C VAL A 127 -5.16 -14.52 3.80
N GLY A 128 -4.72 -13.77 2.78
CA GLY A 128 -5.55 -13.00 1.87
C GLY A 128 -6.27 -13.85 0.82
N LYS A 129 -7.32 -14.55 1.26
CA LYS A 129 -8.12 -15.44 0.41
C LYS A 129 -8.85 -14.69 -0.70
N MET A 130 -9.30 -13.47 -0.44
CA MET A 130 -10.08 -12.65 -1.37
C MET A 130 -9.21 -11.76 -2.28
N VAL A 131 -7.89 -11.72 -2.05
CA VAL A 131 -6.98 -10.85 -2.82
C VAL A 131 -7.06 -11.17 -4.31
N THR A 132 -7.39 -10.18 -5.14
CA THR A 132 -7.42 -10.29 -6.61
C THR A 132 -6.32 -9.47 -7.26
N VAL A 133 -5.87 -8.41 -6.57
CA VAL A 133 -4.87 -7.46 -7.08
C VAL A 133 -3.75 -7.28 -6.07
N VAL A 134 -2.52 -7.43 -6.54
CA VAL A 134 -1.31 -7.12 -5.77
C VAL A 134 -0.49 -6.08 -6.51
N VAL A 135 -0.19 -4.98 -5.84
CA VAL A 135 0.65 -3.90 -6.35
C VAL A 135 1.94 -3.87 -5.57
N TRP A 136 3.07 -3.82 -6.28
CA TRP A 136 4.39 -3.64 -5.70
C TRP A 136 4.95 -2.28 -6.13
N ILE A 137 5.24 -1.43 -5.14
CA ILE A 137 5.90 -0.13 -5.33
C ILE A 137 7.23 -0.17 -4.58
N GLY A 138 8.32 -0.56 -5.23
CA GLY A 138 9.58 -0.77 -4.53
C GLY A 138 10.78 -0.77 -5.46
N PRO A 139 11.99 -1.00 -4.92
CA PRO A 139 13.17 -1.11 -5.75
C PRO A 139 12.98 -2.25 -6.76
N ARG A 140 13.63 -2.14 -7.92
CA ARG A 140 13.62 -3.20 -8.93
C ARG A 140 14.15 -4.47 -8.27
N CYS A 141 13.27 -5.42 -7.99
CA CYS A 141 13.68 -6.71 -7.43
C CYS A 141 14.55 -7.44 -8.48
N GLU A 142 15.86 -7.52 -8.29
CA GLU A 142 16.75 -8.22 -9.23
C GLU A 142 16.59 -9.75 -9.16
N GLU A 143 15.91 -10.25 -8.14
CA GLU A 143 15.72 -11.67 -7.91
C GLU A 143 14.61 -12.24 -8.82
N GLU A 144 15.03 -12.88 -9.91
CA GLU A 144 14.15 -13.53 -10.88
C GLU A 144 13.29 -14.65 -10.26
N SER A 145 13.80 -15.33 -9.21
CA SER A 145 13.08 -16.37 -8.45
C SER A 145 11.86 -15.80 -7.70
N GLY A 146 12.03 -14.62 -7.10
CA GLY A 146 10.99 -13.87 -6.40
C GLY A 146 10.00 -13.17 -7.32
N ARG A 147 10.22 -13.10 -8.64
CA ARG A 147 9.19 -12.67 -9.59
C ARG A 147 8.34 -13.84 -10.09
N LYS A 148 8.98 -14.97 -10.39
CA LYS A 148 8.32 -16.17 -10.92
C LYS A 148 7.48 -16.89 -9.85
N GLY A 149 7.97 -17.01 -8.62
CA GLY A 149 7.25 -17.73 -7.55
C GLY A 149 5.89 -17.15 -7.16
N TRP A 150 5.65 -15.86 -7.45
CA TRP A 150 4.45 -15.12 -7.06
C TRP A 150 3.37 -15.17 -8.13
N MET A 151 3.80 -15.04 -9.38
CA MET A 151 2.94 -15.21 -10.56
C MET A 151 2.38 -16.64 -10.61
N THR A 152 3.18 -17.64 -10.21
CA THR A 152 2.76 -19.06 -10.27
C THR A 152 1.89 -19.52 -9.11
N ALA A 153 1.99 -18.89 -7.93
CA ALA A 153 1.33 -19.41 -6.73
C ALA A 153 -0.18 -19.13 -6.65
N SER A 154 -0.74 -18.24 -7.48
CA SER A 154 -2.12 -17.78 -7.23
C SER A 154 -2.98 -17.40 -8.44
N GLY A 155 -2.46 -17.34 -9.68
CA GLY A 155 -3.27 -16.93 -10.84
C GLY A 155 -3.84 -15.50 -10.74
N LYS A 156 -3.32 -14.69 -9.82
CA LYS A 156 -3.75 -13.31 -9.54
C LYS A 156 -2.99 -12.30 -10.40
N SER A 157 -3.64 -11.19 -10.75
CA SER A 157 -3.00 -10.11 -11.51
C SER A 157 -2.04 -9.33 -10.61
N VAL A 158 -0.75 -9.37 -10.95
CA VAL A 158 0.32 -8.66 -10.22
C VAL A 158 0.82 -7.50 -11.08
N ALA A 159 0.70 -6.27 -10.58
CA ALA A 159 1.23 -5.09 -11.25
C ALA A 159 2.53 -4.63 -10.58
N PHE A 160 3.59 -4.47 -11.38
CA PHE A 160 4.91 -4.01 -10.93
C PHE A 160 5.16 -2.57 -11.41
N PHE A 161 5.52 -1.68 -10.49
CA PHE A 161 6.01 -0.34 -10.85
C PHE A 161 7.44 -0.13 -10.39
N LEU A 162 8.26 0.31 -11.34
CA LEU A 162 9.66 0.69 -11.13
C LEU A 162 9.73 2.17 -10.73
N PRO A 163 10.70 2.56 -9.89
CA PRO A 163 10.83 3.91 -9.34
C PRO A 163 11.10 5.00 -10.37
#